data_AF-F8QF72-F1
#
_entry.id   AF-F8QF72-F1
#
_cell.length_a   1.000
_cell.length_b   1.000
_cell.length_c   1.000
_cell.angle_alpha   90.00
_cell.angle_beta   90.00
_cell.angle_gamma   90.00
#
_symmetry.space_group_name_H-M   'P 1'
#
loop_
_entity.id
_entity.type
_entity.pdbx_description
1 polymer ?
#
loop_
_entity_poly.entity_id
_entity_poly.type
_entity_poly.pdbx_seq_one_letter_code
_entity_poly.pdbx_strand_id
1 'polypeptide(L)'
;MPSGSHGEEEQKQLVVAKTLPLDLILVIFIHGFKGTDTTFGDFPSRLEHVLTETVDHVRVECIPFPAYETKGELTEAVERFADWLTTLTVQKEVENGTGGGAGKAKIILCGHSMGGLLAADALLEFVNSRPDKQAPLWPKIIACIAFDTPYLGLHPFVFKNSATKAVEYASSARTVASDIFSLFGKKSTTPVAPQKLPAASITSSSMGTSSEAGWMKWAPAAYAVGGALIAGAAAGTAYYRRDDLGSGYTWATDHMKYVKNLWDEKTLQKRLDCLVEAEQNFGVLFRNFYTLIPPSFPSYTPARTFVVLPQQSSPSTSYFLPAKNSIASDEVQAHTGMFDAKSNDGYYALGLETAKIIREAVMISRGIVEDDSTQAAQDSVAAEAMEQTRQPGDVNVGIETAEPSEGS
;
A
#
# COMPACT_ATOMS: atom_id res chain seq x y z
N MET A 1 -29.62 -71.32 13.62
CA MET A 1 -29.01 -71.26 12.27
C MET A 1 -30.14 -71.14 11.26
N PRO A 2 -30.11 -70.23 10.27
CA PRO A 2 -29.77 -68.79 10.30
C PRO A 2 -30.83 -67.91 9.58
N SER A 3 -30.50 -66.61 9.45
CA SER A 3 -30.96 -65.59 8.46
C SER A 3 -32.43 -65.19 8.44
N GLY A 4 -32.82 -63.94 8.72
CA GLY A 4 -32.50 -62.70 7.99
C GLY A 4 -33.86 -62.17 7.43
N SER A 5 -34.23 -60.90 7.36
CA SER A 5 -33.55 -59.60 7.40
C SER A 5 -34.65 -58.56 7.63
N HIS A 6 -34.61 -57.78 8.72
CA HIS A 6 -35.41 -56.56 8.83
C HIS A 6 -34.62 -55.45 8.12
N GLY A 7 -35.20 -54.90 7.04
CA GLY A 7 -34.71 -53.68 6.42
C GLY A 7 -35.09 -52.50 7.31
N GLU A 8 -34.09 -51.90 7.95
CA GLU A 8 -34.20 -50.57 8.52
C GLU A 8 -33.83 -49.58 7.41
N GLU A 9 -34.83 -48.85 6.91
CA GLU A 9 -34.62 -47.65 6.11
C GLU A 9 -33.95 -46.60 6.99
N GLU A 10 -32.64 -46.44 6.77
CA GLU A 10 -31.82 -45.41 7.39
C GLU A 10 -32.23 -44.04 6.82
N GLN A 11 -33.11 -43.34 7.55
CA GLN A 11 -33.40 -41.93 7.32
C GLN A 11 -32.11 -41.12 7.54
N LYS A 12 -31.40 -40.82 6.46
CA LYS A 12 -30.36 -39.78 6.41
C LYS A 12 -31.00 -38.45 6.76
N GLN A 13 -30.97 -38.09 8.04
CA GLN A 13 -31.18 -36.72 8.49
C GLN A 13 -30.13 -35.85 7.80
N LEU A 14 -30.59 -34.93 6.94
CA LEU A 14 -29.79 -33.79 6.51
C LEU A 14 -29.40 -33.00 7.75
N VAL A 15 -28.17 -33.22 8.23
CA VAL A 15 -27.52 -32.30 9.16
C VAL A 15 -27.40 -30.99 8.40
N VAL A 16 -28.19 -29.98 8.81
CA VAL A 16 -27.99 -28.60 8.38
C VAL A 16 -26.53 -28.28 8.66
N ALA A 17 -25.73 -28.17 7.59
CA ALA A 17 -24.35 -27.75 7.68
C ALA A 17 -24.36 -26.42 8.42
N LYS A 18 -23.92 -26.43 9.67
CA LYS A 18 -23.77 -25.23 10.47
C LYS A 18 -22.70 -24.42 9.74
N THR A 19 -23.12 -23.46 8.92
CA THR A 19 -22.24 -22.55 8.19
C THR A 19 -21.22 -22.05 9.18
N LEU A 20 -19.93 -22.33 8.93
CA LEU A 20 -18.86 -21.82 9.76
C LEU A 20 -19.01 -20.29 9.82
N PRO A 21 -18.86 -19.66 10.99
CA PRO A 21 -18.91 -18.20 11.07
C PRO A 21 -17.85 -17.63 10.12
N LEU A 22 -18.23 -16.63 9.33
CA LEU A 22 -17.31 -15.97 8.41
C LEU A 22 -16.13 -15.41 9.20
N ASP A 23 -14.92 -15.82 8.82
CA ASP A 23 -13.69 -15.26 9.36
C ASP A 23 -13.59 -13.79 8.98
N LEU A 24 -13.52 -12.90 9.96
CA LEU A 24 -13.27 -11.49 9.71
C LEU A 24 -11.76 -11.27 9.50
N ILE A 25 -11.39 -10.79 8.32
CA ILE A 25 -10.02 -10.43 7.96
C ILE A 25 -9.94 -8.91 7.81
N LEU A 26 -9.11 -8.27 8.63
CA LEU A 26 -8.83 -6.83 8.55
C LEU A 26 -7.41 -6.63 8.00
N VAL A 27 -7.30 -6.05 6.82
CA VAL A 27 -6.01 -5.70 6.21
C VAL A 27 -5.77 -4.21 6.39
N ILE A 28 -4.86 -3.85 7.28
CA ILE A 28 -4.64 -2.47 7.72
C ILE A 28 -3.48 -1.86 6.93
N PHE A 29 -3.77 -0.84 6.12
CA PHE A 29 -2.77 -0.16 5.30
C PHE A 29 -2.20 1.06 6.02
N ILE A 30 -0.89 1.06 6.27
CA ILE A 30 -0.20 2.10 7.06
C ILE A 30 0.76 2.86 6.13
N HIS A 31 0.42 4.10 5.84
CA HIS A 31 1.21 4.93 4.91
C HIS A 31 2.54 5.40 5.54
N GLY A 32 3.50 5.79 4.71
CA GLY A 32 4.77 6.34 5.15
C GLY A 32 4.75 7.85 5.45
N PHE A 33 5.94 8.45 5.45
CA PHE A 33 6.14 9.89 5.66
C PHE A 33 5.27 10.73 4.72
N LYS A 34 4.45 11.63 5.28
CA LYS A 34 3.49 12.48 4.54
C LYS A 34 2.52 11.71 3.63
N GLY A 35 2.31 10.43 3.91
CA GLY A 35 1.24 9.69 3.26
C GLY A 35 -0.12 10.29 3.59
N THR A 36 -1.04 10.13 2.65
CA THR A 36 -2.45 10.50 2.78
C THR A 36 -3.31 9.30 2.44
N ASP A 37 -4.63 9.47 2.51
CA ASP A 37 -5.61 8.46 2.11
C ASP A 37 -5.46 8.03 0.63
N THR A 38 -4.68 8.77 -0.17
CA THR A 38 -4.40 8.44 -1.58
C THR A 38 -3.11 7.66 -1.79
N THR A 39 -2.31 7.40 -0.74
CA THR A 39 -0.99 6.72 -0.85
C THR A 39 -1.09 5.38 -1.58
N PHE A 40 -2.17 4.63 -1.33
CA PHE A 40 -2.34 3.29 -1.85
C PHE A 40 -3.22 3.23 -3.11
N GLY A 41 -3.83 4.34 -3.55
CA GLY A 41 -4.75 4.36 -4.68
C GLY A 41 -5.81 3.26 -4.60
N ASP A 42 -6.00 2.52 -5.70
CA ASP A 42 -6.94 1.41 -5.80
C ASP A 42 -6.38 0.07 -5.29
N PHE A 43 -5.13 0.04 -4.80
CA PHE A 43 -4.47 -1.20 -4.38
C PHE A 43 -5.23 -1.95 -3.26
N PRO A 44 -5.70 -1.29 -2.19
CA PRO A 44 -6.44 -1.95 -1.11
C PRO A 44 -7.74 -2.59 -1.61
N SER A 45 -8.55 -1.86 -2.38
CA SER A 45 -9.82 -2.38 -2.91
C SER A 45 -9.64 -3.56 -3.85
N ARG A 46 -8.56 -3.55 -4.65
CA ARG A 46 -8.22 -4.68 -5.52
C ARG A 46 -7.75 -5.90 -4.74
N LEU A 47 -6.94 -5.69 -3.70
CA LEU A 47 -6.50 -6.76 -2.83
C LEU A 47 -7.70 -7.38 -2.08
N GLU A 48 -8.61 -6.55 -1.60
CA GLU A 48 -9.86 -6.99 -0.96
C GLU A 48 -10.68 -7.88 -1.89
N HIS A 49 -10.85 -7.47 -3.15
CA HIS A 49 -11.54 -8.27 -4.15
C HIS A 49 -10.85 -9.62 -4.38
N VAL A 50 -9.53 -9.63 -4.61
CA VAL A 50 -8.78 -10.88 -4.83
C VAL A 50 -8.89 -11.81 -3.62
N LEU A 51 -8.76 -11.31 -2.39
CA LEU A 51 -8.88 -12.12 -1.19
C LEU A 51 -10.29 -12.66 -0.97
N THR A 52 -11.31 -11.87 -1.27
CA THR A 52 -12.72 -12.30 -1.17
C THR A 52 -13.03 -13.44 -2.14
N GLU A 53 -12.47 -13.40 -3.35
CA GLU A 53 -12.67 -14.44 -4.36
C GLU A 53 -11.81 -15.70 -4.16
N THR A 54 -10.68 -15.59 -3.44
CA THR A 54 -9.69 -16.67 -3.35
C THR A 54 -9.58 -17.33 -1.98
N VAL A 55 -10.21 -16.77 -0.93
CA VAL A 55 -10.19 -17.33 0.42
C VAL A 55 -11.60 -17.72 0.83
N ASP A 56 -11.82 -19.00 1.11
CA ASP A 56 -13.16 -19.49 1.44
C ASP A 56 -13.61 -19.02 2.84
N HIS A 57 -14.91 -18.72 2.95
CA HIS A 57 -15.61 -18.42 4.22
C HIS A 57 -15.02 -17.24 5.00
N VAL A 58 -14.65 -16.16 4.30
CA VAL A 58 -14.12 -14.93 4.92
C VAL A 58 -15.00 -13.73 4.62
N ARG A 59 -14.89 -12.72 5.46
CA ARG A 59 -15.23 -11.32 5.15
C ARG A 59 -13.94 -10.52 5.24
N VAL A 60 -13.52 -9.92 4.13
CA VAL A 60 -12.29 -9.13 4.06
C VAL A 60 -12.64 -7.65 4.07
N GLU A 61 -11.91 -6.86 4.85
CA GLU A 61 -11.96 -5.40 4.79
C GLU A 61 -10.53 -4.85 4.75
N CYS A 62 -10.20 -4.12 3.68
CA CYS A 62 -8.96 -3.40 3.53
C CYS A 62 -9.13 -1.94 3.98
N ILE A 63 -8.48 -1.57 5.10
CA ILE A 63 -8.71 -0.31 5.79
C ILE A 63 -7.42 0.52 5.84
N PRO A 64 -7.35 1.67 5.15
CA PRO A 64 -6.27 2.62 5.33
C PRO A 64 -6.29 3.24 6.74
N PHE A 65 -5.15 3.24 7.40
CA PHE A 65 -4.93 4.00 8.63
C PHE A 65 -4.95 5.50 8.29
N PRO A 66 -5.71 6.34 9.01
CA PRO A 66 -5.80 7.76 8.75
C PRO A 66 -4.45 8.48 8.78
N ALA A 67 -4.36 9.58 8.01
CA ALA A 67 -3.22 10.48 8.00
C ALA A 67 -2.75 10.85 9.42
N TYR A 68 -1.51 10.49 9.75
CA TYR A 68 -0.89 10.81 11.04
C TYR A 68 0.35 11.69 10.88
N GLU A 69 0.60 12.57 11.85
CA GLU A 69 1.80 13.41 11.85
C GLU A 69 3.05 12.58 12.17
N THR A 70 3.99 12.52 11.23
CA THR A 70 5.30 11.89 11.41
C THR A 70 6.32 12.84 12.04
N LYS A 71 5.88 13.78 12.89
CA LYS A 71 6.75 14.79 13.50
C LYS A 71 7.51 14.20 14.69
N GLY A 72 8.61 13.53 14.41
CA GLY A 72 9.74 13.38 15.34
C GLY A 72 9.66 12.29 16.40
N GLU A 73 8.50 11.76 16.77
CA GLU A 73 8.38 10.70 17.79
C GLU A 73 7.62 9.48 17.24
N LEU A 74 8.37 8.50 16.73
CA LEU A 74 7.81 7.22 16.27
C LEU A 74 7.04 6.52 17.39
N THR A 75 7.51 6.63 18.64
CA THR A 75 6.86 6.09 19.83
C THR A 75 5.44 6.59 20.01
N GLU A 76 5.20 7.91 19.93
CA GLU A 76 3.83 8.42 20.07
C GLU A 76 2.93 8.01 18.90
N ALA A 77 3.51 7.84 17.69
CA ALA A 77 2.75 7.31 16.56
C ALA A 77 2.37 5.84 16.78
N VAL A 78 3.26 5.04 17.38
CA VAL A 78 3.01 3.65 17.78
C VAL A 78 1.89 3.57 18.80
N GLU A 79 1.92 4.38 19.86
CA GLU A 79 0.86 4.43 20.88
C GLU A 79 -0.51 4.78 20.26
N ARG A 80 -0.56 5.84 19.43
CA ARG A 80 -1.79 6.25 18.75
C ARG A 80 -2.33 5.19 17.81
N PHE A 81 -1.44 4.55 17.05
CA PHE A 81 -1.82 3.47 16.14
C PHE A 81 -2.32 2.24 16.92
N ALA A 82 -1.67 1.87 18.02
CA ALA A 82 -2.07 0.75 18.85
C ALA A 82 -3.46 0.97 19.47
N ASP A 83 -3.72 2.17 20.00
CA ASP A 83 -5.05 2.56 20.52
C ASP A 83 -6.13 2.53 19.43
N TRP A 84 -5.81 3.07 18.25
CA TRP A 84 -6.72 3.07 17.11
C TRP A 84 -7.02 1.65 16.62
N LEU A 85 -6.00 0.81 16.47
CA LEU A 85 -6.16 -0.58 16.01
C LEU A 85 -6.98 -1.39 17.00
N THR A 86 -6.74 -1.20 18.30
CA THR A 86 -7.51 -1.82 19.38
C THR A 86 -8.98 -1.45 19.30
N THR A 87 -9.27 -0.15 19.17
CA THR A 87 -10.65 0.37 19.07
C THR A 87 -11.35 -0.15 17.82
N LEU A 88 -10.67 -0.09 16.66
CA LEU A 88 -11.19 -0.59 15.40
C LEU A 88 -11.50 -2.09 15.48
N THR A 89 -10.58 -2.88 16.06
CA THR A 89 -10.75 -4.33 16.20
C THR A 89 -11.99 -4.65 17.03
N VAL A 90 -12.18 -4.01 18.18
CA VAL A 90 -13.37 -4.20 19.02
C VAL A 90 -14.64 -3.84 18.25
N GLN A 91 -14.66 -2.70 17.58
CA GLN A 91 -15.81 -2.26 16.79
C GLN A 91 -16.16 -3.29 15.70
N LYS A 92 -15.17 -3.74 14.92
CA LYS A 92 -15.38 -4.68 13.81
C LYS A 92 -15.77 -6.08 14.28
N GLU A 93 -15.20 -6.57 15.38
CA GLU A 93 -15.60 -7.85 15.99
C GLU A 93 -17.06 -7.83 16.46
N VAL A 94 -17.50 -6.71 17.05
CA VAL A 94 -18.90 -6.50 17.46
C VAL A 94 -19.82 -6.40 16.24
N GLU A 95 -19.47 -5.57 15.25
CA GLU A 95 -20.24 -5.39 14.00
C GLU A 95 -20.42 -6.69 13.22
N ASN A 96 -19.40 -7.56 13.20
CA ASN A 96 -19.46 -8.84 12.50
C ASN A 96 -20.28 -9.92 13.23
N GLY A 97 -20.89 -9.60 14.37
CA GLY A 97 -21.70 -10.56 15.13
C GLY A 97 -20.87 -11.69 15.76
N THR A 98 -19.54 -11.53 15.80
CA THR A 98 -18.62 -12.49 16.47
C THR A 98 -18.60 -12.34 17.98
N GLY A 99 -19.59 -11.60 18.54
CA GLY A 99 -19.80 -11.37 19.96
C GLY A 99 -19.63 -12.66 20.77
N GLY A 100 -18.69 -12.62 21.70
CA GLY A 100 -18.23 -13.82 22.41
C GLY A 100 -16.80 -13.72 22.96
N GLY A 101 -16.07 -12.62 22.70
CA GLY A 101 -14.75 -12.33 23.25
C GLY A 101 -13.80 -11.75 22.20
N ALA A 102 -12.73 -11.12 22.67
CA ALA A 102 -11.68 -10.52 21.84
C ALA A 102 -10.88 -11.58 21.07
N GLY A 103 -10.42 -11.28 19.85
CA GLY A 103 -9.45 -12.09 19.10
C GLY A 103 -10.05 -13.00 18.02
N LYS A 104 -11.23 -12.64 17.53
CA LYS A 104 -11.92 -13.31 16.41
C LYS A 104 -11.52 -12.72 15.06
N ALA A 105 -11.27 -11.41 15.01
CA ALA A 105 -10.74 -10.77 13.81
C ALA A 105 -9.28 -11.18 13.58
N LYS A 106 -8.95 -11.60 12.37
CA LYS A 106 -7.58 -11.84 11.91
C LYS A 106 -7.05 -10.55 11.30
N ILE A 107 -5.93 -10.05 11.80
CA ILE A 107 -5.39 -8.75 11.38
C ILE A 107 -4.10 -8.95 10.60
N ILE A 108 -3.99 -8.26 9.47
CA ILE A 108 -2.78 -8.15 8.67
C ILE A 108 -2.36 -6.68 8.67
N LEU A 109 -1.11 -6.40 9.03
CA LEU A 109 -0.54 -5.06 8.93
C LEU A 109 0.21 -4.92 7.61
N CYS A 110 -0.13 -3.92 6.81
CA CYS A 110 0.42 -3.62 5.50
C CYS A 110 1.07 -2.23 5.53
N GLY A 111 2.36 -2.15 5.87
CA GLY A 111 3.05 -0.87 6.04
C GLY A 111 3.93 -0.48 4.86
N HIS A 112 3.75 0.72 4.30
CA HIS A 112 4.62 1.26 3.25
C HIS A 112 5.67 2.20 3.82
N SER A 113 6.92 2.06 3.35
CA SER A 113 8.02 2.94 3.74
C SER A 113 8.13 2.97 5.27
N MET A 114 8.11 4.16 5.87
CA MET A 114 8.14 4.29 7.32
C MET A 114 6.88 3.79 8.04
N GLY A 115 5.75 3.60 7.33
CA GLY A 115 4.56 2.95 7.86
C GLY A 115 4.83 1.48 8.22
N GLY A 116 5.80 0.82 7.57
CA GLY A 116 6.25 -0.52 7.97
C GLY A 116 7.03 -0.54 9.28
N LEU A 117 7.73 0.55 9.62
CA LEU A 117 8.36 0.67 10.95
C LEU A 117 7.31 0.88 12.03
N LEU A 118 6.28 1.68 11.75
CA LEU A 118 5.13 1.85 12.65
C LEU A 118 4.40 0.51 12.85
N ALA A 119 4.15 -0.23 11.77
CA ALA A 119 3.54 -1.57 11.82
C ALA A 119 4.34 -2.52 12.72
N ALA A 120 5.66 -2.55 12.51
CA ALA A 120 6.57 -3.42 13.25
C ALA A 120 6.62 -3.07 14.73
N ASP A 121 6.82 -1.79 15.06
CA ASP A 121 6.95 -1.37 16.46
C ASP A 121 5.61 -1.55 17.21
N ALA A 122 4.47 -1.34 16.55
CA ALA A 122 3.16 -1.65 17.13
C ALA A 122 2.93 -3.15 17.36
N LEU A 123 3.29 -4.00 16.39
CA LEU A 123 3.24 -5.46 16.57
C LEU A 123 4.10 -5.89 17.76
N LEU A 124 5.33 -5.39 17.85
CA LEU A 124 6.24 -5.71 18.96
C LEU A 124 5.71 -5.18 20.29
N GLU A 125 5.08 -4.01 20.31
CA GLU A 125 4.40 -3.47 21.49
C GLU A 125 3.29 -4.41 21.96
N PHE A 126 2.41 -4.88 21.06
CA PHE A 126 1.39 -5.87 21.41
C PHE A 126 1.98 -7.20 21.87
N VAL A 127 3.08 -7.66 21.26
CA VAL A 127 3.74 -8.90 21.66
C VAL A 127 4.32 -8.79 23.08
N ASN A 128 4.95 -7.67 23.40
CA ASN A 128 5.71 -7.44 24.63
C ASN A 128 4.85 -6.99 25.82
N SER A 129 3.76 -6.27 25.57
CA SER A 129 2.86 -5.74 26.60
C SER A 129 1.84 -6.76 27.12
N ARG A 130 1.83 -7.99 26.59
CA ARG A 130 0.91 -9.04 27.04
C ARG A 130 1.08 -9.36 28.53
N PRO A 131 -0.02 -9.43 29.31
CA PRO A 131 0.03 -9.80 30.72
C PRO A 131 0.58 -11.22 30.96
N ASP A 132 0.28 -12.13 30.03
CA ASP A 132 0.77 -13.51 30.03
C ASP A 132 1.36 -13.84 28.65
N LYS A 133 2.61 -14.33 28.64
CA LYS A 133 3.30 -14.73 27.40
C LYS A 133 2.63 -15.92 26.71
N GLN A 134 1.87 -16.72 27.45
CA GLN A 134 1.09 -17.83 26.91
C GLN A 134 -0.29 -17.42 26.41
N ALA A 135 -0.75 -16.19 26.73
CA ALA A 135 -2.00 -15.69 26.19
C ALA A 135 -1.86 -15.44 24.68
N PRO A 136 -2.90 -15.77 23.88
CA PRO A 136 -2.95 -15.42 22.48
C PRO A 136 -2.69 -13.93 22.26
N LEU A 137 -2.01 -13.59 21.15
CA LEU A 137 -1.80 -12.21 20.76
C LEU A 137 -3.16 -11.53 20.51
N TRP A 138 -3.38 -10.39 21.16
CA TRP A 138 -4.54 -9.54 20.93
C TRP A 138 -4.12 -8.06 20.83
N PRO A 139 -4.56 -7.32 19.79
CA PRO A 139 -5.32 -7.76 18.61
C PRO A 139 -4.64 -8.92 17.84
N LYS A 140 -5.41 -9.82 17.23
CA LYS A 140 -4.87 -11.06 16.63
C LYS A 140 -4.21 -10.78 15.28
N ILE A 141 -3.00 -10.25 15.34
CA ILE A 141 -2.15 -10.00 14.17
C ILE A 141 -1.55 -11.32 13.71
N ILE A 142 -1.79 -11.69 12.46
CA ILE A 142 -1.31 -12.93 11.84
C ILE A 142 -0.24 -12.70 10.77
N ALA A 143 -0.11 -11.46 10.29
CA ALA A 143 0.94 -11.09 9.35
C ALA A 143 1.33 -9.60 9.46
N CYS A 144 2.60 -9.32 9.21
CA CYS A 144 3.17 -7.99 9.02
C CYS A 144 3.88 -7.95 7.66
N ILE A 145 3.23 -7.36 6.67
CA ILE A 145 3.73 -7.21 5.31
C ILE A 145 4.19 -5.77 5.13
N ALA A 146 5.44 -5.60 4.77
CA ALA A 146 6.05 -4.31 4.53
C ALA A 146 6.27 -4.08 3.03
N PHE A 147 6.11 -2.83 2.60
CA PHE A 147 6.30 -2.38 1.23
C PHE A 147 7.41 -1.35 1.19
N ASP A 148 8.57 -1.78 0.70
CA ASP A 148 9.78 -0.99 0.53
C ASP A 148 10.20 -0.27 1.82
N THR A 149 10.10 -0.98 2.94
CA THR A 149 10.40 -0.47 4.27
C THR A 149 11.89 -0.62 4.58
N PRO A 150 12.58 0.47 4.99
CA PRO A 150 14.03 0.47 5.22
C PRO A 150 14.42 -0.15 6.58
N TYR A 151 14.14 -1.44 6.79
CA TYR A 151 14.54 -2.17 8.02
C TYR A 151 16.05 -2.28 8.22
N LEU A 152 16.86 -1.99 7.19
CA LEU A 152 18.32 -1.95 7.25
C LEU A 152 18.87 -0.59 6.77
N GLY A 153 18.01 0.42 6.69
CA GLY A 153 18.35 1.76 6.21
C GLY A 153 18.07 1.95 4.72
N LEU A 154 18.34 3.15 4.25
CA LEU A 154 18.12 3.56 2.86
C LEU A 154 19.39 3.35 2.03
N HIS A 155 19.22 2.91 0.78
CA HIS A 155 20.34 2.66 -0.10
C HIS A 155 21.10 3.97 -0.39
N PRO A 156 22.45 4.00 -0.32
CA PRO A 156 23.23 5.25 -0.49
C PRO A 156 22.99 6.02 -1.80
N PHE A 157 22.59 5.32 -2.87
CA PHE A 157 22.30 5.94 -4.17
C PHE A 157 21.02 6.79 -4.19
N VAL A 158 20.07 6.53 -3.28
CA VAL A 158 18.84 7.34 -3.13
C VAL A 158 19.20 8.80 -2.80
N PHE A 159 20.23 9.01 -1.96
CA PHE A 159 20.68 10.36 -1.59
C PHE A 159 21.43 11.06 -2.71
N LYS A 160 22.24 10.32 -3.48
CA LYS A 160 22.96 10.90 -4.63
C LYS A 160 21.97 11.40 -5.67
N ASN A 161 20.96 10.59 -6.00
CA ASN A 161 19.94 10.98 -6.97
C ASN A 161 19.07 12.14 -6.46
N SER A 162 18.76 12.16 -5.16
CA SER A 162 18.01 13.27 -4.54
C SER A 162 18.80 14.59 -4.51
N ALA A 163 20.08 14.54 -4.16
CA ALA A 163 20.95 15.72 -4.14
C ALA A 163 21.20 16.26 -5.55
N THR A 164 21.46 15.37 -6.53
CA THR A 164 21.59 15.76 -7.94
C THR A 164 20.31 16.39 -8.46
N LYS A 165 19.14 15.80 -8.21
CA LYS A 165 17.85 16.39 -8.58
C LYS A 165 17.60 17.74 -7.91
N ALA A 166 17.91 17.90 -6.62
CA ALA A 166 17.76 19.18 -5.93
C ALA A 166 18.66 20.26 -6.55
N VAL A 167 19.88 19.89 -6.95
CA VAL A 167 20.80 20.78 -7.68
C VAL A 167 20.29 21.11 -9.08
N GLU A 168 19.72 20.15 -9.81
CA GLU A 168 19.10 20.36 -11.13
C GLU A 168 17.84 21.23 -11.07
N TYR A 169 16.98 21.05 -10.05
CA TYR A 169 15.84 21.92 -9.80
C TYR A 169 16.30 23.33 -9.41
N ALA A 170 17.31 23.44 -8.54
CA ALA A 170 17.86 24.72 -8.16
C ALA A 170 18.53 25.44 -9.34
N SER A 171 19.23 24.71 -10.22
CA SER A 171 19.83 25.28 -11.43
C SER A 171 18.77 25.68 -12.45
N SER A 172 17.72 24.87 -12.63
CA SER A 172 16.58 25.21 -13.51
C SER A 172 15.81 26.43 -13.01
N ALA A 173 15.58 26.54 -11.70
CA ALA A 173 14.96 27.71 -11.08
C ALA A 173 15.86 28.96 -11.20
N ARG A 174 17.19 28.80 -11.10
CA ARG A 174 18.15 29.89 -11.36
C ARG A 174 18.10 30.36 -12.81
N THR A 175 17.98 29.45 -13.78
CA THR A 175 17.90 29.82 -15.21
C THR A 175 16.62 30.60 -15.50
N VAL A 176 15.47 30.16 -14.95
CA VAL A 176 14.20 30.92 -15.06
C VAL A 176 14.30 32.29 -14.38
N ALA A 177 14.95 32.36 -13.22
CA ALA A 177 15.17 33.63 -12.52
C ALA A 177 16.12 34.57 -13.29
N SER A 178 17.18 34.06 -13.93
CA SER A 178 18.07 34.86 -14.77
C SER A 178 17.40 35.33 -16.07
N ASP A 179 16.54 34.51 -16.67
CA ASP A 179 15.81 34.87 -17.89
C ASP A 179 14.79 35.99 -17.62
N ILE A 180 14.11 35.96 -16.47
CA ILE A 180 13.22 37.05 -16.03
C ILE A 180 14.03 38.33 -15.74
N PHE A 181 15.22 38.21 -15.15
CA PHE A 181 16.09 39.37 -14.89
C PHE A 181 16.64 40.00 -16.17
N SER A 182 16.91 39.17 -17.20
CA SER A 182 17.36 39.62 -18.52
C SER A 182 16.23 40.34 -19.29
N LEU A 183 14.96 39.97 -19.06
CA LEU A 183 13.80 40.64 -19.63
C LEU A 183 13.48 41.99 -18.94
N PHE A 184 13.81 42.15 -17.67
CA PHE A 184 13.60 43.39 -16.90
C PHE A 184 14.75 44.41 -17.03
N GLY A 185 15.88 44.02 -17.61
CA GLY A 185 17.08 44.86 -17.76
C GLY A 185 17.11 45.78 -18.99
N LYS A 186 16.20 45.62 -19.96
CA LYS A 186 16.16 46.48 -21.16
C LYS A 186 15.23 47.67 -20.97
N LYS A 187 15.80 48.78 -20.46
CA LYS A 187 15.22 50.13 -20.53
C LYS A 187 14.85 50.48 -21.97
N SER A 188 13.56 50.57 -22.27
CA SER A 188 13.04 51.43 -23.33
C SER A 188 11.90 52.24 -22.72
N THR A 189 12.15 53.54 -22.55
CA THR A 189 11.26 54.51 -21.95
C THR A 189 10.37 55.13 -23.03
N THR A 190 9.05 54.99 -22.91
CA THR A 190 8.09 55.97 -23.41
C THR A 190 6.76 55.82 -22.65
N PRO A 191 6.21 56.88 -22.04
CA PRO A 191 4.98 56.80 -21.26
C PRO A 191 3.75 57.22 -22.09
N VAL A 192 2.63 56.53 -21.95
CA VAL A 192 1.30 57.04 -22.35
C VAL A 192 0.28 56.79 -21.24
N ALA A 193 -0.61 57.78 -21.10
CA ALA A 193 -1.44 58.22 -19.97
C ALA A 193 -2.60 57.29 -19.54
N PRO A 194 -3.27 57.57 -18.38
CA PRO A 194 -4.25 56.69 -17.78
C PRO A 194 -5.69 56.98 -18.22
N GLN A 195 -6.53 55.93 -18.32
CA GLN A 195 -7.99 56.05 -18.45
C GLN A 195 -8.73 55.20 -17.40
N LYS A 196 -9.96 55.63 -17.10
CA LYS A 196 -10.72 55.46 -15.84
C LYS A 196 -11.94 54.54 -16.05
N LEU A 197 -12.17 53.60 -15.11
CA LEU A 197 -13.43 53.01 -14.54
C LEU A 197 -14.56 52.48 -15.49
N PRO A 198 -15.30 51.40 -15.15
CA PRO A 198 -16.21 51.39 -14.00
C PRO A 198 -16.40 50.07 -13.22
N ALA A 199 -17.00 50.24 -12.03
CA ALA A 199 -17.41 49.22 -11.07
C ALA A 199 -18.73 48.53 -11.48
N ALA A 200 -18.88 47.25 -11.12
CA ALA A 200 -20.16 46.56 -11.07
C ALA A 200 -20.28 45.73 -9.78
N SER A 201 -21.36 46.04 -9.07
CA SER A 201 -21.98 45.42 -7.91
C SER A 201 -22.30 43.93 -8.07
N ILE A 202 -22.29 43.12 -7.00
CA ILE A 202 -23.47 42.82 -6.15
C ILE A 202 -23.12 41.83 -5.02
N THR A 203 -23.85 42.06 -3.94
CA THR A 203 -24.10 41.35 -2.68
C THR A 203 -24.25 39.83 -2.74
N SER A 204 -23.91 39.16 -1.63
CA SER A 204 -24.75 38.08 -1.09
C SER A 204 -24.63 37.94 0.43
N SER A 205 -25.81 37.82 1.02
CA SER A 205 -26.15 37.81 2.43
C SER A 205 -25.97 36.44 3.10
N SER A 206 -26.21 36.46 4.40
CA SER A 206 -26.03 35.49 5.46
C SER A 206 -26.93 34.23 5.46
N MET A 207 -26.36 33.17 6.02
CA MET A 207 -26.88 32.26 7.06
C MET A 207 -27.82 31.10 6.68
N GLY A 208 -27.44 29.91 7.15
CA GLY A 208 -28.25 28.70 7.24
C GLY A 208 -27.48 27.59 7.97
N THR A 209 -27.69 27.51 9.29
CA THR A 209 -27.15 26.51 10.21
C THR A 209 -27.89 25.17 10.11
N SER A 210 -27.16 24.05 10.12
CA SER A 210 -27.61 22.83 10.79
C SER A 210 -26.41 21.98 11.22
N SER A 211 -26.52 21.51 12.45
CA SER A 211 -25.57 20.79 13.28
C SER A 211 -25.40 19.32 12.90
N GLU A 212 -24.15 18.87 12.81
CA GLU A 212 -23.74 17.55 13.29
C GLU A 212 -22.30 17.62 13.82
N ALA A 213 -22.10 17.03 15.00
CA ALA A 213 -20.93 17.19 15.85
C ALA A 213 -20.00 15.97 15.72
N GLY A 214 -18.68 16.21 15.75
CA GLY A 214 -17.77 15.29 16.44
C GLY A 214 -16.52 14.74 15.74
N TRP A 215 -16.28 14.95 14.44
CA TRP A 215 -15.07 14.39 13.77
C TRP A 215 -14.23 15.40 12.95
N MET A 216 -14.63 16.68 12.84
CA MET A 216 -14.04 17.60 11.87
C MET A 216 -12.96 18.58 12.39
N LYS A 217 -12.24 18.26 13.47
CA LYS A 217 -11.30 19.22 14.10
C LYS A 217 -9.81 19.09 13.74
N TRP A 218 -9.41 18.16 12.89
CA TRP A 218 -7.97 17.98 12.54
C TRP A 218 -7.67 17.80 11.04
N ALA A 219 -8.57 18.25 10.16
CA ALA A 219 -8.23 18.37 8.74
C ALA A 219 -7.44 19.67 8.49
N PRO A 220 -6.25 19.63 7.86
CA PRO A 220 -5.61 20.84 7.34
C PRO A 220 -6.55 21.50 6.33
N ALA A 221 -6.90 22.77 6.57
CA ALA A 221 -7.71 23.58 5.67
C ALA A 221 -6.91 23.90 4.39
N ALA A 222 -6.90 22.98 3.44
CA ALA A 222 -6.31 23.18 2.12
C ALA A 222 -7.01 22.34 1.04
N TYR A 223 -8.34 22.25 1.07
CA TYR A 223 -9.08 21.65 -0.05
C TYR A 223 -10.35 22.46 -0.34
N ALA A 224 -10.18 23.51 -1.14
CA ALA A 224 -11.25 24.06 -1.96
C ALA A 224 -10.83 23.88 -3.42
N VAL A 225 -11.25 22.76 -4.01
CA VAL A 225 -11.19 22.51 -5.45
C VAL A 225 -12.33 23.29 -6.08
N GLY A 226 -12.02 24.43 -6.70
CA GLY A 226 -12.97 25.25 -7.44
C GLY A 226 -12.21 26.17 -8.38
N GLY A 227 -12.34 25.94 -9.69
CA GLY A 227 -11.45 26.48 -10.70
C GLY A 227 -11.46 28.01 -10.86
N ALA A 228 -10.34 28.55 -11.36
CA ALA A 228 -10.31 29.76 -12.17
C ALA A 228 -9.00 29.84 -12.98
N LEU A 229 -9.12 29.74 -14.30
CA LEU A 229 -8.14 30.20 -15.28
C LEU A 229 -8.19 31.72 -15.36
N ILE A 230 -7.09 32.48 -15.19
CA ILE A 230 -6.83 33.83 -15.78
C ILE A 230 -5.30 34.06 -15.71
N ALA A 231 -4.51 34.04 -16.79
CA ALA A 231 -4.35 35.01 -17.89
C ALA A 231 -3.92 36.43 -17.43
N GLY A 232 -2.60 36.66 -17.36
CA GLY A 232 -1.81 37.91 -17.27
C GLY A 232 -2.44 39.28 -16.93
N ALA A 233 -1.82 40.00 -15.96
CA ALA A 233 -1.37 41.40 -16.08
C ALA A 233 -0.60 41.83 -14.81
N ALA A 234 0.38 42.72 -14.97
CA ALA A 234 1.38 43.10 -14.00
C ALA A 234 0.88 43.96 -12.82
N ALA A 235 1.61 43.84 -11.69
CA ALA A 235 1.60 44.67 -10.49
C ALA A 235 0.42 44.50 -9.50
N GLY A 236 0.59 43.56 -8.55
CA GLY A 236 -0.07 43.63 -7.25
C GLY A 236 -0.45 42.26 -6.67
N THR A 237 0.41 41.69 -5.83
CA THR A 237 0.11 40.88 -4.62
C THR A 237 1.37 40.08 -4.20
N ALA A 238 2.26 40.70 -3.43
CA ALA A 238 3.48 40.02 -2.92
C ALA A 238 3.26 39.25 -1.59
N TYR A 239 2.01 39.06 -1.13
CA TYR A 239 1.73 38.58 0.23
C TYR A 239 1.15 37.17 0.37
N TYR A 240 1.14 36.36 -0.69
CA TYR A 240 0.65 34.97 -0.63
C TYR A 240 1.74 33.89 -0.71
N ARG A 241 3.03 34.23 -0.51
CA ARG A 241 4.13 33.23 -0.52
C ARG A 241 5.13 33.36 0.62
N ARG A 242 4.65 33.61 1.83
CA ARG A 242 5.49 33.47 3.04
C ARG A 242 5.40 32.07 3.66
N ASP A 243 4.21 31.45 3.62
CA ASP A 243 4.01 30.12 4.19
C ASP A 243 4.70 29.01 3.36
N ASP A 244 4.82 29.15 2.04
CA ASP A 244 5.58 28.22 1.18
C ASP A 244 7.09 28.19 1.52
N LEU A 245 7.66 29.31 1.97
CA LEU A 245 9.08 29.41 2.32
C LEU A 245 9.36 28.86 3.73
N GLY A 246 8.44 29.06 4.68
CA GLY A 246 8.52 28.45 6.01
C GLY A 246 8.31 26.94 5.96
N SER A 247 7.38 26.48 5.12
CA SER A 247 7.08 25.06 4.91
C SER A 247 8.28 24.29 4.36
N GLY A 248 9.09 24.89 3.50
CA GLY A 248 10.33 24.29 2.97
C GLY A 248 11.43 24.11 4.03
N TYR A 249 11.59 25.05 4.96
CA TYR A 249 12.62 24.94 6.01
C TYR A 249 12.20 23.95 7.10
N THR A 250 10.93 23.99 7.54
CA THR A 250 10.34 22.99 8.44
C THR A 250 10.35 21.59 7.82
N TRP A 251 10.06 21.47 6.51
CA TRP A 251 10.14 20.22 5.76
C TRP A 251 11.55 19.59 5.78
N ALA A 252 12.60 20.37 5.55
CA ALA A 252 13.97 19.86 5.55
C ALA A 252 14.40 19.42 6.96
N THR A 253 14.01 20.17 8.00
CA THR A 253 14.32 19.81 9.40
C THR A 253 13.54 18.59 9.90
N ASP A 254 12.28 18.44 9.51
CA ASP A 254 11.46 17.27 9.86
C ASP A 254 11.92 16.02 9.10
N HIS A 255 12.32 16.19 7.83
CA HIS A 255 12.97 15.15 7.04
C HIS A 255 14.24 14.63 7.73
N MET A 256 15.12 15.52 8.20
CA MET A 256 16.35 15.12 8.90
C MET A 256 16.10 14.46 10.26
N LYS A 257 15.10 14.90 11.04
CA LYS A 257 14.77 14.26 12.33
C LYS A 257 14.21 12.85 12.14
N TYR A 258 13.37 12.65 11.12
CA TYR A 258 12.75 11.35 10.83
C TYR A 258 13.72 10.37 10.15
N VAL A 259 14.55 10.87 9.23
CA VAL A 259 15.65 10.11 8.63
C VAL A 259 16.70 9.74 9.69
N LYS A 260 16.88 10.50 10.78
CA LYS A 260 17.80 10.13 11.86
C LYS A 260 17.51 8.74 12.46
N ASN A 261 16.23 8.33 12.55
CA ASN A 261 15.86 7.00 13.05
C ASN A 261 16.24 5.86 12.09
N LEU A 262 16.42 6.17 10.81
CA LEU A 262 16.89 5.21 9.82
C LEU A 262 18.42 5.02 9.84
N TRP A 263 19.13 5.84 10.64
CA TRP A 263 20.60 5.89 10.68
C TRP A 263 21.14 5.13 11.90
N ASP A 264 20.25 4.75 12.82
CA ASP A 264 20.56 3.81 13.89
C ASP A 264 20.43 2.37 13.40
N GLU A 265 21.48 1.93 12.69
CA GLU A 265 21.60 0.58 12.14
C GLU A 265 21.35 -0.51 13.20
N LYS A 266 21.76 -0.27 14.46
CA LYS A 266 21.57 -1.25 15.54
C LYS A 266 20.11 -1.38 15.91
N THR A 267 19.40 -0.26 16.05
CA THR A 267 17.96 -0.27 16.36
C THR A 267 17.16 -0.87 15.20
N LEU A 268 17.54 -0.57 13.97
CA LEU A 268 16.97 -1.16 12.75
C LEU A 268 17.17 -2.68 12.68
N GLN A 269 18.40 -3.15 12.86
CA GLN A 269 18.72 -4.58 12.87
C GLN A 269 17.97 -5.30 14.00
N LYS A 270 17.98 -4.74 15.22
CA LYS A 270 17.27 -5.32 16.37
C LYS A 270 15.77 -5.45 16.08
N ARG A 271 15.16 -4.45 15.45
CA ARG A 271 13.74 -4.52 15.04
C ARG A 271 13.51 -5.67 14.06
N LEU A 272 14.36 -5.81 13.05
CA LEU A 272 14.27 -6.91 12.08
C LEU A 272 14.40 -8.28 12.77
N ASP A 273 15.35 -8.41 13.69
CA ASP A 273 15.56 -9.65 14.45
C ASP A 273 14.31 -9.99 15.29
N CYS A 274 13.71 -9.00 15.97
CA CYS A 274 12.48 -9.19 16.73
C CYS A 274 11.26 -9.56 15.84
N LEU A 275 11.19 -9.08 14.60
CA LEU A 275 10.13 -9.49 13.66
C LEU A 275 10.30 -10.94 13.20
N VAL A 276 11.54 -11.36 12.94
CA VAL A 276 11.86 -12.77 12.61
C VAL A 276 11.52 -13.67 13.79
N GLU A 277 11.86 -13.26 15.02
CA GLU A 277 11.47 -13.98 16.24
C GLU A 277 9.94 -14.01 16.42
N ALA A 278 9.22 -12.97 16.01
CA ALA A 278 7.77 -12.94 16.10
C ALA A 278 7.09 -13.96 15.16
N GLU A 279 7.63 -14.15 13.96
CA GLU A 279 7.18 -15.21 13.05
C GLU A 279 7.42 -16.60 13.67
N GLN A 280 8.63 -16.84 14.19
CA GLN A 280 9.03 -18.13 14.75
C GLN A 280 8.27 -18.50 16.03
N ASN A 281 8.06 -17.54 16.93
CA ASN A 281 7.52 -17.80 18.27
C ASN A 281 5.99 -17.60 18.36
N PHE A 282 5.42 -16.74 17.51
CA PHE A 282 4.00 -16.38 17.58
C PHE A 282 3.23 -16.66 16.28
N GLY A 283 3.89 -17.16 15.23
CA GLY A 283 3.26 -17.47 13.95
C GLY A 283 2.81 -16.22 13.18
N VAL A 284 3.41 -15.06 13.45
CA VAL A 284 3.10 -13.80 12.75
C VAL A 284 3.97 -13.71 11.51
N LEU A 285 3.42 -14.02 10.34
CA LEU A 285 4.17 -14.05 9.09
C LEU A 285 4.72 -12.65 8.74
N PHE A 286 6.03 -12.53 8.56
CA PHE A 286 6.71 -11.29 8.22
C PHE A 286 7.30 -11.34 6.80
N ARG A 287 6.98 -10.37 5.95
CA ARG A 287 7.66 -10.18 4.65
C ARG A 287 7.89 -8.71 4.39
N ASN A 288 8.97 -8.37 3.70
CA ASN A 288 9.25 -7.01 3.23
C ASN A 288 9.48 -7.04 1.72
N PHE A 289 8.51 -6.53 0.95
CA PHE A 289 8.75 -6.25 -0.45
C PHE A 289 9.76 -5.12 -0.58
N TYR A 290 10.66 -5.18 -1.55
CA TYR A 290 11.57 -4.07 -1.87
C TYR A 290 11.49 -3.73 -3.34
N THR A 291 11.58 -2.44 -3.66
CA THR A 291 11.58 -2.01 -5.06
C THR A 291 12.86 -2.46 -5.76
N LEU A 292 12.71 -3.09 -6.92
CA LEU A 292 13.81 -3.58 -7.73
C LEU A 292 13.71 -2.98 -9.14
N ILE A 293 14.54 -1.98 -9.42
CA ILE A 293 14.69 -1.46 -10.78
C ILE A 293 15.79 -2.30 -11.47
N PRO A 294 15.46 -3.00 -12.57
CA PRO A 294 16.43 -3.84 -13.26
C PRO A 294 17.60 -3.02 -13.84
N PRO A 295 18.75 -3.65 -14.11
CA PRO A 295 19.84 -3.03 -14.83
C PRO A 295 19.40 -2.42 -16.17
N SER A 296 19.93 -1.25 -16.49
CA SER A 296 19.72 -0.58 -17.78
C SER A 296 21.06 -0.09 -18.33
N PHE A 297 21.55 -0.74 -19.38
CA PHE A 297 22.80 -0.36 -20.04
C PHE A 297 22.63 0.90 -20.91
N PRO A 298 23.64 1.79 -21.00
CA PRO A 298 24.97 1.72 -20.35
C PRO A 298 25.04 2.42 -18.97
N SER A 299 23.99 3.15 -18.57
CA SER A 299 24.05 4.07 -17.42
C SER A 299 23.96 3.39 -16.04
N TYR A 300 23.27 2.25 -15.94
CA TYR A 300 23.03 1.53 -14.68
C TYR A 300 23.26 0.03 -14.85
N THR A 301 24.50 -0.41 -14.65
CA THR A 301 24.90 -1.83 -14.75
C THR A 301 24.35 -2.72 -13.61
N PRO A 302 24.29 -2.27 -12.34
CA PRO A 302 23.64 -3.05 -11.27
C PRO A 302 22.13 -2.74 -11.20
N ALA A 303 21.38 -3.69 -10.63
CA ALA A 303 20.00 -3.43 -10.22
C ALA A 303 19.99 -2.39 -9.09
N ARG A 304 18.93 -1.58 -9.03
CA ARG A 304 18.81 -0.49 -8.05
C ARG A 304 17.65 -0.74 -7.10
N THR A 305 17.85 -0.42 -5.83
CA THR A 305 16.86 -0.58 -4.76
C THR A 305 16.78 0.69 -3.92
N PHE A 306 15.60 0.95 -3.36
CA PHE A 306 15.41 2.08 -2.44
C PHE A 306 15.99 1.78 -1.04
N VAL A 307 15.79 0.56 -0.56
CA VAL A 307 16.25 0.10 0.76
C VAL A 307 17.57 -0.66 0.67
N VAL A 308 18.31 -0.68 1.79
CA VAL A 308 19.42 -1.61 1.98
C VAL A 308 18.86 -3.03 2.15
N LEU A 309 19.45 -3.99 1.43
CA LEU A 309 19.08 -5.39 1.53
C LEU A 309 19.98 -6.13 2.53
N PRO A 310 19.49 -7.19 3.18
CA PRO A 310 20.34 -8.07 3.97
C PRO A 310 21.45 -8.66 3.10
N GLN A 311 22.59 -8.97 3.73
CA GLN A 311 23.66 -9.71 3.07
C GLN A 311 23.12 -11.07 2.59
N GLN A 312 23.53 -11.54 1.41
CA GLN A 312 22.99 -12.78 0.81
C GLN A 312 23.15 -14.02 1.70
N SER A 313 24.15 -14.05 2.59
CA SER A 313 24.37 -15.13 3.55
C SER A 313 23.52 -15.02 4.81
N SER A 314 22.79 -13.91 5.00
CA SER A 314 21.95 -13.69 6.17
C SER A 314 20.65 -14.49 6.07
N PRO A 315 20.21 -15.16 7.15
CA PRO A 315 18.89 -15.78 7.22
C PRO A 315 17.75 -14.80 6.94
N SER A 316 17.93 -13.50 7.22
CA SER A 316 16.92 -12.48 6.97
C SER A 316 16.62 -12.28 5.46
N THR A 317 17.47 -12.79 4.56
CA THR A 317 17.29 -12.65 3.10
C THR A 317 15.98 -13.24 2.60
N SER A 318 15.52 -14.37 3.18
CA SER A 318 14.28 -15.02 2.76
C SER A 318 13.02 -14.19 3.06
N TYR A 319 13.12 -13.21 3.95
CA TYR A 319 12.00 -12.33 4.31
C TYR A 319 11.88 -11.14 3.35
N PHE A 320 12.86 -10.91 2.46
CA PHE A 320 12.88 -9.77 1.53
C PHE A 320 12.51 -10.24 0.13
N LEU A 321 11.40 -9.72 -0.39
CA LEU A 321 10.82 -10.14 -1.68
C LEU A 321 10.97 -9.03 -2.73
N PRO A 322 11.45 -9.34 -3.95
CA PRO A 322 11.60 -8.32 -4.98
C PRO A 322 10.23 -7.87 -5.53
N ALA A 323 10.01 -6.57 -5.60
CA ALA A 323 8.92 -5.92 -6.34
C ALA A 323 9.51 -5.18 -7.55
N LYS A 324 9.53 -5.86 -8.70
CA LYS A 324 10.16 -5.34 -9.92
C LYS A 324 9.39 -4.14 -10.47
N ASN A 325 10.10 -3.07 -10.80
CA ASN A 325 9.58 -1.92 -11.54
C ASN A 325 10.60 -1.48 -12.60
N SER A 326 10.35 -1.80 -13.87
CA SER A 326 11.24 -1.51 -15.00
C SER A 326 11.01 -0.13 -15.61
N ILE A 327 9.89 0.52 -15.29
CA ILE A 327 9.51 1.81 -15.90
C ILE A 327 9.82 3.02 -15.01
N ALA A 328 10.15 2.79 -13.74
CA ALA A 328 10.62 3.85 -12.86
C ALA A 328 12.00 4.41 -13.27
N SER A 329 12.12 5.73 -13.31
CA SER A 329 13.35 6.44 -13.62
C SER A 329 14.42 6.26 -12.54
N ASP A 330 14.00 6.21 -11.28
CA ASP A 330 14.86 6.15 -10.11
C ASP A 330 14.15 5.53 -8.91
N GLU A 331 14.96 5.25 -7.88
CA GLU A 331 14.56 4.55 -6.66
C GLU A 331 13.45 5.29 -5.92
N VAL A 332 13.43 6.64 -5.95
CA VAL A 332 12.38 7.44 -5.30
C VAL A 332 11.06 7.33 -6.06
N GLN A 333 11.10 7.32 -7.39
CA GLN A 333 9.90 7.11 -8.20
C GLN A 333 9.38 5.67 -8.05
N ALA A 334 10.26 4.66 -8.03
CA ALA A 334 9.86 3.29 -7.79
C ALA A 334 9.20 3.12 -6.40
N HIS A 335 9.78 3.76 -5.38
CA HIS A 335 9.29 3.73 -4.00
C HIS A 335 7.93 4.41 -3.82
N THR A 336 7.77 5.63 -4.33
CA THR A 336 6.55 6.42 -4.14
C THR A 336 5.44 6.04 -5.14
N GLY A 337 5.79 5.51 -6.31
CA GLY A 337 4.87 5.03 -7.33
C GLY A 337 4.53 3.54 -7.23
N MET A 338 4.91 2.85 -6.15
CA MET A 338 4.76 1.41 -5.99
C MET A 338 3.30 0.94 -6.12
N PHE A 339 2.34 1.76 -5.70
CA PHE A 339 0.90 1.47 -5.73
C PHE A 339 0.14 2.17 -6.87
N ASP A 340 0.84 2.64 -7.91
CA ASP A 340 0.19 3.17 -9.12
C ASP A 340 0.58 2.33 -10.34
N ALA A 341 -0.42 1.68 -10.95
CA ALA A 341 -0.27 0.84 -12.13
C ALA A 341 0.31 1.61 -13.35
N LYS A 342 0.22 2.95 -13.37
CA LYS A 342 0.81 3.77 -14.44
C LYS A 342 2.31 3.96 -14.27
N SER A 343 2.83 3.91 -13.05
CA SER A 343 4.24 4.10 -12.73
C SER A 343 4.95 2.82 -12.27
N ASN A 344 4.24 1.70 -12.17
CA ASN A 344 4.78 0.41 -11.78
C ASN A 344 4.25 -0.73 -12.68
N ASP A 345 5.10 -1.22 -13.59
CA ASP A 345 4.80 -2.37 -14.46
C ASP A 345 4.71 -3.71 -13.69
N GLY A 346 5.18 -3.76 -12.44
CA GLY A 346 5.00 -4.88 -11.51
C GLY A 346 3.79 -4.76 -10.59
N TYR A 347 2.95 -3.73 -10.72
CA TYR A 347 1.84 -3.44 -9.80
C TYR A 347 0.89 -4.63 -9.57
N TYR A 348 0.50 -5.35 -10.63
CA TYR A 348 -0.39 -6.52 -10.49
C TYR A 348 0.29 -7.72 -9.86
N ALA A 349 1.57 -7.94 -10.16
CA ALA A 349 2.35 -9.00 -9.53
C ALA A 349 2.53 -8.76 -8.03
N LEU A 350 2.75 -7.49 -7.63
CA LEU A 350 2.81 -7.10 -6.22
C LEU A 350 1.50 -7.43 -5.47
N GLY A 351 0.35 -7.10 -6.08
CA GLY A 351 -0.96 -7.40 -5.51
C GLY A 351 -1.21 -8.91 -5.37
N LEU A 352 -0.86 -9.70 -6.38
CA LEU A 352 -1.04 -11.15 -6.37
C LEU A 352 -0.15 -11.83 -5.32
N GLU A 353 1.12 -11.44 -5.22
CA GLU A 353 2.03 -12.01 -4.22
C GLU A 353 1.61 -11.60 -2.80
N THR A 354 1.13 -10.37 -2.62
CA THR A 354 0.55 -9.93 -1.34
C THR A 354 -0.65 -10.79 -0.96
N ALA A 355 -1.58 -11.04 -1.90
CA ALA A 355 -2.75 -11.89 -1.66
C ALA A 355 -2.35 -13.33 -1.28
N LYS A 356 -1.32 -13.88 -1.95
CA LYS A 356 -0.77 -15.21 -1.66
C LYS A 356 -0.25 -15.30 -0.22
N ILE A 357 0.55 -14.32 0.22
CA ILE A 357 1.08 -14.27 1.59
C ILE A 357 -0.05 -14.16 2.62
N ILE A 358 -1.06 -13.32 2.35
CA ILE A 358 -2.21 -13.19 3.25
C ILE A 358 -2.99 -14.50 3.34
N ARG A 359 -3.22 -15.17 2.20
CA ARG A 359 -3.88 -16.49 2.18
C ARG A 359 -3.11 -17.50 3.02
N GLU A 360 -1.79 -17.57 2.84
CA GLU A 360 -0.91 -18.43 3.64
C GLU A 360 -1.06 -18.16 5.14
N ALA A 361 -0.96 -16.90 5.56
CA ALA A 361 -1.14 -16.51 6.96
C ALA A 361 -2.52 -16.90 7.50
N VAL A 362 -3.58 -16.75 6.70
CA VAL A 362 -4.94 -17.16 7.08
C VAL A 362 -5.02 -18.68 7.25
N MET A 363 -4.46 -19.47 6.33
CA MET A 363 -4.48 -20.94 6.43
C MET A 363 -3.68 -21.44 7.64
N ILE A 364 -2.49 -20.89 7.87
CA ILE A 364 -1.70 -21.17 9.08
C ILE A 364 -2.52 -20.86 10.33
N SER A 365 -3.21 -19.71 10.37
CA SER A 365 -4.04 -19.33 11.51
C SER A 365 -5.29 -20.19 11.71
N ARG A 366 -5.71 -20.94 10.68
CA ARG A 366 -6.76 -21.97 10.73
C ARG A 366 -6.22 -23.35 11.16
N GLY A 367 -4.90 -23.49 11.30
CA GLY A 367 -4.24 -24.78 11.56
C GLY A 367 -4.15 -25.67 10.31
N ILE A 368 -4.37 -25.10 9.12
CA ILE A 368 -4.23 -25.80 7.84
C ILE A 368 -2.82 -25.48 7.33
N VAL A 369 -1.90 -26.43 7.48
CA VAL A 369 -0.58 -26.37 6.85
C VAL A 369 -0.70 -27.07 5.52
N GLU A 370 -0.68 -26.32 4.42
CA GLU A 370 -0.51 -26.90 3.09
C GLU A 370 0.93 -27.41 3.00
N ASP A 371 1.12 -28.72 2.86
CA ASP A 371 2.40 -29.30 2.49
C ASP A 371 2.70 -28.87 1.04
N ASP A 372 3.92 -28.41 0.74
CA ASP A 372 4.36 -27.90 -0.58
C ASP A 372 4.01 -28.88 -1.73
N SER A 373 3.88 -30.17 -1.40
CA SER A 373 3.43 -31.24 -2.30
C SER A 373 2.01 -31.04 -2.86
N THR A 374 1.13 -30.39 -2.09
CA THR A 374 -0.29 -30.19 -2.43
C THR A 374 -0.47 -29.03 -3.40
N GLN A 375 0.31 -27.96 -3.24
CA GLN A 375 0.27 -26.81 -4.14
C GLN A 375 0.91 -27.12 -5.49
N ALA A 376 2.02 -27.86 -5.50
CA ALA A 376 2.62 -28.37 -6.74
C ALA A 376 1.67 -29.29 -7.52
N ALA A 377 0.86 -30.10 -6.82
CA ALA A 377 -0.15 -30.97 -7.44
C ALA A 377 -1.35 -30.17 -8.00
N GLN A 378 -1.78 -29.11 -7.32
CA GLN A 378 -2.86 -28.24 -7.82
C GLN A 378 -2.41 -27.41 -9.02
N ASP A 379 -1.18 -26.90 -9.00
CA ASP A 379 -0.58 -26.16 -10.13
C ASP A 379 -0.37 -27.07 -11.35
N SER A 380 0.01 -28.34 -11.13
CA SER A 380 0.11 -29.32 -12.23
C SER A 380 -1.26 -29.66 -12.83
N VAL A 381 -2.29 -29.82 -11.99
CA VAL A 381 -3.66 -30.10 -12.46
C VAL A 381 -4.25 -28.90 -13.21
N ALA A 382 -3.99 -27.68 -12.73
CA ALA A 382 -4.38 -26.46 -13.42
C ALA A 382 -3.66 -26.29 -14.77
N ALA A 383 -2.36 -26.59 -14.83
CA ALA A 383 -1.60 -26.57 -16.08
C ALA A 383 -2.10 -27.63 -17.09
N GLU A 384 -2.41 -28.84 -16.63
CA GLU A 384 -2.98 -29.90 -17.48
C GLU A 384 -4.37 -29.52 -18.01
N ALA A 385 -5.22 -28.89 -17.20
CA ALA A 385 -6.53 -28.40 -17.62
C ALA A 385 -6.41 -27.28 -18.68
N MET A 386 -5.41 -26.40 -18.55
CA MET A 386 -5.14 -25.35 -19.54
C MET A 386 -4.58 -25.92 -20.87
N GLU A 387 -3.80 -26.99 -20.82
CA GLU A 387 -3.28 -27.68 -22.00
C GLU A 387 -4.39 -28.44 -22.76
N GLN A 388 -5.32 -29.08 -22.03
CA GLN A 388 -6.48 -29.75 -22.63
C GLN A 388 -7.46 -28.80 -23.31
N THR A 389 -7.56 -27.56 -22.81
CA THR A 389 -8.39 -26.50 -23.43
C THR A 389 -7.74 -25.91 -24.70
N ARG A 390 -6.46 -26.21 -24.95
CA ARG A 390 -5.66 -25.67 -26.05
C ARG A 390 -5.60 -26.56 -27.30
N GLN A 391 -6.14 -27.77 -27.25
CA GLN A 391 -6.22 -28.62 -28.44
C GLN A 391 -7.39 -28.15 -29.34
N PRO A 392 -7.14 -27.72 -30.59
CA PRO A 392 -8.20 -27.38 -31.51
C PRO A 392 -8.97 -28.64 -31.88
N GLY A 393 -10.28 -28.67 -31.58
CA GLY A 393 -11.17 -29.71 -32.06
C GLY A 393 -11.22 -29.72 -33.58
N ASP A 394 -10.93 -30.88 -34.17
CA ASP A 394 -11.23 -31.18 -35.57
C ASP A 394 -12.75 -31.12 -35.79
N VAL A 395 -13.23 -29.95 -36.19
CA VAL A 395 -14.56 -29.81 -36.81
C VAL A 395 -14.37 -29.91 -38.31
N ASN A 396 -14.53 -31.13 -38.82
CA ASN A 396 -14.57 -31.44 -40.24
C ASN A 396 -15.81 -30.79 -40.87
N VAL A 397 -15.67 -29.61 -41.48
CA VAL A 397 -16.70 -29.00 -42.33
C VAL A 397 -16.38 -29.40 -43.78
N GLY A 398 -17.12 -30.40 -44.27
CA GLY A 398 -17.07 -30.82 -45.66
C GLY A 398 -17.50 -29.68 -46.59
N ILE A 399 -16.60 -29.27 -47.50
CA ILE A 399 -16.91 -28.39 -48.61
C ILE A 399 -17.28 -29.28 -49.80
N GLU A 400 -18.58 -29.37 -50.07
CA GLU A 400 -19.14 -29.99 -51.27
C GLU A 400 -18.93 -29.01 -52.45
N THR A 401 -18.11 -29.41 -53.42
CA THR A 401 -17.86 -28.63 -54.65
C THR A 401 -18.82 -29.10 -55.74
N ALA A 402 -19.77 -28.23 -56.11
CA ALA A 402 -20.63 -28.43 -57.26
C ALA A 402 -19.98 -27.84 -58.52
N GLU A 403 -19.75 -28.68 -59.53
CA GLU A 403 -19.40 -28.26 -60.90
C GLU A 403 -20.59 -27.57 -61.59
N PRO A 404 -20.36 -26.56 -62.45
CA PRO A 404 -21.34 -26.18 -63.45
C PRO A 404 -20.97 -26.77 -64.81
N SER A 405 -21.91 -27.53 -65.36
CA SER A 405 -21.99 -27.87 -66.78
C SER A 405 -22.41 -26.65 -67.59
N GLU A 406 -21.65 -26.26 -68.62
CA GLU A 406 -22.23 -25.70 -69.84
C GLU A 406 -21.40 -26.13 -71.05
N GLY A 407 -22.08 -26.73 -72.02
CA GLY A 407 -21.60 -26.91 -73.38
C GLY A 407 -22.34 -25.98 -74.32
N SER A 408 -21.60 -25.31 -75.20
CA SER A 408 -21.82 -25.17 -76.65
C SER A 408 -20.70 -24.35 -77.26
#